data_AF-B4D871-F1
#
_entry.id   AF-B4D871-F1
#
_cell.length_a   1.000
_cell.length_b   1.000
_cell.length_c   1.000
_cell.angle_alpha   90.00
_cell.angle_beta   90.00
_cell.angle_gamma   90.00
#
_symmetry.space_group_name_H-M   'P 1'
#
loop_
_entity.id
_entity.type
_entity.pdbx_description
1 polymer ?
#
loop_
_entity_poly.entity_id
_entity_poly.type
_entity_poly.pdbx_seq_one_letter_code
_entity_poly.pdbx_strand_id
1 'polypeptide(L)'
;MRSLFLTLGVGLCVLGTMRSNAQQMQQEPTPFTTWLDFHQLADGQRLPGLPIWLASVTGDHTTGTDGKETTTIRLQLRDVGDFDQKRLLRLFFDDHAGASPVVVGLDASGAQKFSRGPLGQGLELPTSETMVFSPAGIATLEIQVPGDGSNLRGAFLATLQAHTMMKALDFAAPGDLIDVFERSSALPLPANDVALFGRVKAKLDEGTVKLSATGEQSVTWEFELVSPPLLTMISFEVSNADEQAPLEVTLNDQPLGPITVSWPDLADPGYLGVVRPLEAGMRFRYAGWLRAQKMIPGALLKAGVNRLVLTLPPDAGPAAVRNLALQLKNNWKNLDYNLSPTSP
;
A
#
# COMPACT_ATOMS: atom_id res chain seq x y z
N MET A 1 88.68 -27.16 28.03
CA MET A 1 89.57 -26.10 27.50
C MET A 1 88.75 -25.31 26.49
N ARG A 2 88.45 -24.03 26.79
CA ARG A 2 87.93 -22.94 25.92
C ARG A 2 86.66 -23.16 25.06
N SER A 3 85.67 -22.29 25.31
CA SER A 3 84.89 -21.42 24.37
C SER A 3 84.41 -22.00 23.02
N LEU A 4 83.26 -21.69 22.43
CA LEU A 4 82.39 -20.50 22.45
C LEU A 4 81.06 -20.87 21.75
N PHE A 5 79.99 -20.15 22.09
CA PHE A 5 78.67 -20.09 21.47
C PHE A 5 78.64 -19.92 19.93
N LEU A 6 77.62 -20.49 19.27
CA LEU A 6 76.61 -19.68 18.56
C LEU A 6 75.31 -20.46 18.32
N THR A 7 74.20 -19.87 18.77
CA THR A 7 72.80 -20.24 18.58
C THR A 7 72.32 -20.03 17.15
N LEU A 8 71.42 -20.90 16.67
CA LEU A 8 70.16 -20.46 16.04
C LEU A 8 69.16 -21.63 15.99
N GLY A 9 67.97 -21.39 16.58
CA GLY A 9 66.90 -22.37 16.64
C GLY A 9 66.19 -22.54 15.29
N VAL A 10 65.76 -23.78 15.01
CA VAL A 10 64.77 -24.07 13.99
C VAL A 10 63.63 -24.84 14.66
N GLY A 11 62.45 -24.24 14.57
CA GLY A 11 61.21 -24.66 15.18
C GLY A 11 60.61 -25.91 14.53
N LEU A 12 59.86 -26.61 15.37
CA LEU A 12 59.10 -27.82 15.14
C LEU A 12 57.90 -27.53 14.22
N CYS A 13 57.90 -28.05 12.98
CA CYS A 13 56.70 -28.07 12.13
C CYS A 13 55.77 -29.20 12.58
N VAL A 14 54.75 -28.87 13.37
CA VAL A 14 53.61 -29.76 13.61
C VAL A 14 52.59 -29.52 12.48
N LEU A 15 52.42 -30.53 11.64
CA LEU A 15 51.38 -30.63 10.61
C LEU A 15 50.01 -30.73 11.29
N GLY A 16 49.37 -29.58 11.52
CA GLY A 16 47.95 -29.50 11.87
C GLY A 16 47.10 -29.51 10.61
N THR A 17 46.36 -30.59 10.40
CA THR A 17 45.30 -30.69 9.39
C THR A 17 44.26 -29.60 9.64
N MET A 18 44.33 -28.50 8.89
CA MET A 18 43.18 -27.60 8.74
C MET A 18 42.13 -28.36 7.93
N ARG A 19 41.20 -29.01 8.63
CA ARG A 19 39.88 -29.29 8.08
C ARG A 19 39.26 -27.93 7.79
N SER A 20 39.32 -27.52 6.53
CA SER A 20 38.41 -26.49 6.03
C SER A 20 37.01 -27.02 6.29
N ASN A 21 36.36 -26.53 7.34
CA ASN A 21 34.92 -26.57 7.40
C ASN A 21 34.49 -25.87 6.11
N ALA A 22 33.99 -26.65 5.15
CA ALA A 22 33.24 -26.11 4.04
C ALA A 22 32.27 -25.12 4.68
N GLN A 23 32.42 -23.84 4.33
CA GLN A 23 31.43 -22.84 4.65
C GLN A 23 30.10 -23.50 4.29
N GLN A 24 29.34 -23.82 5.32
CA GLN A 24 27.92 -24.03 5.18
C GLN A 24 27.48 -22.73 4.54
N MET A 25 27.34 -22.75 3.21
CA MET A 25 26.82 -21.63 2.45
C MET A 25 25.42 -21.43 3.03
N GLN A 26 25.31 -20.59 4.06
CA GLN A 26 24.08 -19.88 4.31
C GLN A 26 23.78 -19.26 2.96
N GLN A 27 22.70 -19.71 2.33
CA GLN A 27 22.09 -18.93 1.27
C GLN A 27 21.88 -17.56 1.90
N GLU A 28 22.76 -16.61 1.60
CA GLU A 28 22.40 -15.21 1.77
C GLU A 28 21.13 -15.07 0.94
N PRO A 29 19.98 -14.72 1.55
CA PRO A 29 18.80 -14.41 0.77
C PRO A 29 19.22 -13.25 -0.11
N THR A 30 19.44 -13.53 -1.39
CA THR A 30 19.65 -12.47 -2.38
C THR A 30 18.53 -11.48 -2.15
N PRO A 31 18.79 -10.17 -1.96
CA PRO A 31 17.74 -9.27 -1.54
C PRO A 31 16.59 -9.34 -2.53
N PHE A 32 15.47 -9.94 -2.10
CA PHE A 32 14.25 -10.04 -2.88
C PHE A 32 13.62 -8.67 -3.07
N THR A 33 14.07 -7.68 -2.32
CA THR A 33 13.56 -6.31 -2.29
C THR A 33 14.68 -5.30 -2.47
N THR A 34 14.38 -4.18 -3.13
CA THR A 34 15.30 -3.03 -3.20
C THR A 34 14.51 -1.74 -3.16
N TRP A 35 15.07 -0.75 -2.46
CA TRP A 35 14.62 0.64 -2.51
C TRP A 35 15.55 1.42 -3.44
N LEU A 36 14.96 2.13 -4.39
CA LEU A 36 15.65 3.04 -5.30
C LEU A 36 15.25 4.46 -4.93
N ASP A 37 16.21 5.23 -4.43
CA ASP A 37 16.05 6.67 -4.20
C ASP A 37 16.51 7.41 -5.46
N PHE A 38 15.57 8.07 -6.14
CA PHE A 38 15.87 8.75 -7.40
C PHE A 38 16.51 10.12 -7.21
N HIS A 39 16.41 10.73 -6.02
CA HIS A 39 17.17 11.94 -5.72
C HIS A 39 18.67 11.63 -5.66
N GLN A 40 19.04 10.50 -5.03
CA GLN A 40 20.44 10.04 -5.01
C GLN A 40 20.96 9.72 -6.42
N LEU A 41 20.11 9.17 -7.29
CA LEU A 41 20.46 8.90 -8.68
C LEU A 41 20.71 10.20 -9.46
N ALA A 42 19.87 11.22 -9.27
CA ALA A 42 20.03 12.52 -9.92
C ALA A 42 21.33 13.23 -9.50
N ASP A 43 21.76 13.05 -8.25
CA ASP A 43 23.03 13.58 -7.72
C ASP A 43 24.27 12.80 -8.18
N GLY A 44 24.11 11.81 -9.06
CA GLY A 44 25.20 10.99 -9.59
C GLY A 44 25.80 10.03 -8.57
N GLN A 45 25.12 9.78 -7.44
CA GLN A 45 25.57 8.80 -6.46
C GLN A 45 25.35 7.37 -6.97
N ARG A 46 26.26 6.47 -6.63
CA ARG A 46 26.09 5.05 -6.92
C ARG A 46 25.04 4.47 -5.98
N LEU A 47 24.00 3.89 -6.56
CA LEU A 47 23.02 3.10 -5.81
C LEU A 47 23.76 1.92 -5.11
N PRO A 48 23.51 1.68 -3.81
CA PRO A 48 24.06 0.53 -3.11
C PRO A 48 23.54 -0.78 -3.72
N GLY A 49 24.32 -1.86 -3.55
CA GLY A 49 24.21 -3.15 -4.25
C GLY A 49 22.80 -3.52 -4.74
N LEU A 50 22.62 -3.47 -6.06
CA LEU A 50 21.38 -3.87 -6.72
C LEU A 50 21.19 -5.40 -6.60
N PRO A 51 19.94 -5.89 -6.46
CA PRO A 51 19.65 -7.31 -6.56
C PRO A 51 20.14 -7.91 -7.89
N ILE A 52 20.47 -9.20 -7.90
CA ILE A 52 21.02 -9.88 -9.09
C ILE A 52 20.10 -9.78 -10.33
N TRP A 53 18.79 -9.63 -10.13
CA TRP A 53 17.80 -9.54 -11.19
C TRP A 53 17.63 -8.12 -11.74
N LEU A 54 18.25 -7.11 -11.13
CA LEU A 54 18.27 -5.71 -11.58
C LEU A 54 19.69 -5.36 -12.03
N ALA A 55 19.89 -5.24 -13.34
CA ALA A 55 21.20 -5.03 -13.94
C ALA A 55 21.73 -3.61 -13.73
N SER A 56 20.88 -2.61 -13.94
CA SER A 56 21.24 -1.20 -13.84
C SER A 56 19.99 -0.33 -13.70
N VAL A 57 20.22 0.90 -13.23
CA VAL A 57 19.23 1.97 -13.13
C VAL A 57 19.86 3.21 -13.73
N THR A 58 19.20 3.83 -14.70
CA THR A 58 19.66 5.08 -15.33
C THR A 58 18.49 6.05 -15.43
N GLY A 59 18.79 7.35 -15.35
CA GLY A 59 17.82 8.40 -15.59
C GLY A 59 18.30 9.32 -16.70
N ASP A 60 17.39 9.73 -17.57
CA ASP A 60 17.67 10.76 -18.55
C ASP A 60 16.47 11.66 -18.77
N HIS A 61 16.77 12.89 -19.17
CA HIS A 61 15.81 13.95 -19.37
C HIS A 61 15.86 14.36 -20.84
N THR A 62 14.69 14.44 -21.46
CA THR A 62 14.57 14.74 -22.89
C THR A 62 13.54 15.83 -23.11
N THR A 63 13.85 16.74 -24.04
CA THR A 63 12.89 17.73 -24.53
C THR A 63 12.41 17.28 -25.90
N GLY A 64 11.12 16.99 -26.02
CA GLY A 64 10.47 16.63 -27.27
C GLY A 64 10.50 17.76 -28.29
N THR A 65 10.26 17.44 -29.56
CA THR A 65 10.19 18.43 -30.65
C THR A 65 9.03 19.42 -30.47
N ASP A 66 8.04 19.08 -29.65
CA ASP A 66 6.93 19.93 -29.24
C ASP A 66 7.26 20.82 -28.03
N GLY A 67 8.52 20.82 -27.57
CA GLY A 67 8.99 21.58 -26.41
C GLY A 67 8.57 20.98 -25.06
N LYS A 68 7.92 19.81 -25.05
CA LYS A 68 7.55 19.15 -23.80
C LYS A 68 8.72 18.36 -23.25
N GLU A 69 8.98 18.56 -21.97
CA GLU A 69 10.00 17.82 -21.24
C GLU A 69 9.45 16.49 -20.74
N THR A 70 10.31 15.48 -20.69
CA THR A 70 10.01 14.16 -20.12
C THR A 70 11.27 13.58 -19.51
N THR A 71 11.17 13.20 -18.25
CA THR A 71 12.18 12.43 -17.54
C THR A 71 11.84 10.96 -17.60
N THR A 72 12.82 10.14 -17.99
CA THR A 72 12.69 8.69 -18.09
C THR A 72 13.70 8.00 -17.18
N ILE A 73 13.21 7.17 -16.25
CA ILE A 73 14.05 6.27 -15.46
C ILE A 73 13.97 4.87 -16.07
N ARG A 74 15.11 4.29 -16.45
CA ARG A 74 15.20 2.94 -16.99
C ARG A 74 15.75 1.97 -15.97
N LEU A 75 15.02 0.89 -15.76
CA LEU A 75 15.42 -0.25 -14.92
C LEU A 75 15.70 -1.43 -15.84
N GLN A 76 16.97 -1.80 -16.02
CA GLN A 76 17.34 -2.96 -16.82
C GLN A 76 17.21 -4.23 -16.00
N LEU A 77 16.39 -5.18 -16.46
CA LEU A 77 16.13 -6.44 -15.80
C LEU A 77 17.05 -7.53 -16.35
N ARG A 78 17.51 -8.44 -15.48
CA ARG A 78 18.16 -9.68 -15.91
C ARG A 78 17.15 -10.80 -15.93
N ASP A 79 17.22 -11.61 -16.99
CA ASP A 79 16.59 -12.92 -16.95
C ASP A 79 17.40 -13.83 -16.02
N VAL A 80 16.80 -14.15 -14.88
CA VAL A 80 17.36 -15.05 -13.87
C VAL A 80 16.62 -16.39 -13.87
N GLY A 81 15.87 -16.72 -14.93
CA GLY A 81 15.08 -17.96 -15.04
C GLY A 81 13.84 -17.94 -14.15
N ASP A 82 13.45 -19.11 -13.64
CA ASP A 82 12.22 -19.32 -12.86
C ASP A 82 12.23 -18.71 -11.44
N PHE A 83 13.25 -17.90 -11.12
CA PHE A 83 13.52 -17.37 -9.79
C PHE A 83 12.47 -16.42 -9.21
N ASP A 84 11.34 -16.14 -9.88
CA ASP A 84 10.07 -15.69 -9.30
C ASP A 84 9.16 -15.18 -10.44
N GLN A 85 7.94 -15.71 -10.57
CA GLN A 85 7.05 -15.42 -11.71
C GLN A 85 6.46 -14.00 -11.70
N LYS A 86 6.53 -13.29 -10.57
CA LYS A 86 5.96 -11.95 -10.43
C LYS A 86 6.92 -11.00 -9.74
N ARG A 87 6.83 -9.74 -10.13
CA ARG A 87 7.55 -8.61 -9.55
C ARG A 87 6.53 -7.56 -9.10
N LEU A 88 6.79 -6.96 -7.96
CA LEU A 88 6.11 -5.79 -7.46
C LEU A 88 7.00 -4.57 -7.76
N LEU A 89 6.41 -3.54 -8.33
CA LEU A 89 6.97 -2.21 -8.44
C LEU A 89 6.01 -1.25 -7.75
N ARG A 90 6.50 -0.51 -6.76
CA ARG A 90 5.76 0.57 -6.11
C ARG A 90 6.50 1.87 -6.30
N LEU A 91 5.85 2.84 -6.95
CA LEU A 91 6.41 4.17 -7.16
C LEU A 91 5.94 5.11 -6.07
N PHE A 92 6.80 6.05 -5.70
CA PHE A 92 6.53 7.09 -4.72
C PHE A 92 6.79 8.43 -5.38
N PHE A 93 5.75 9.25 -5.46
CA PHE A 93 5.78 10.53 -6.17
C PHE A 93 4.83 11.55 -5.54
N ASP A 94 5.01 12.82 -5.90
CA ASP A 94 4.03 13.87 -5.65
C ASP A 94 3.04 13.90 -6.82
N ASP A 95 1.77 13.68 -6.49
CA ASP A 95 0.68 13.46 -7.46
C ASP A 95 0.19 14.79 -8.04
N HIS A 96 1.06 15.45 -8.79
CA HIS A 96 0.75 16.70 -9.48
C HIS A 96 -0.05 16.45 -10.75
N ALA A 97 -1.08 17.26 -10.97
CA ALA A 97 -1.87 17.21 -12.19
C ALA A 97 -0.98 17.43 -13.43
N GLY A 98 -0.98 16.46 -14.35
CA GLY A 98 -0.21 16.53 -15.60
C GLY A 98 1.24 16.04 -15.49
N ALA A 99 1.73 15.65 -14.31
CA ALA A 99 3.06 15.07 -14.11
C ALA A 99 3.01 13.61 -13.59
N SER A 100 1.91 12.91 -13.89
CA SER A 100 1.70 11.53 -13.47
C SER A 100 2.65 10.54 -14.17
N PRO A 101 3.34 9.64 -13.43
CA PRO A 101 4.21 8.64 -14.02
C PRO A 101 3.46 7.61 -14.89
N VAL A 102 4.11 7.10 -15.92
CA VAL A 102 3.69 5.95 -16.72
C VAL A 102 4.81 4.91 -16.73
N VAL A 103 4.48 3.65 -16.47
CA VAL A 103 5.44 2.54 -16.49
C VAL A 103 5.25 1.73 -17.77
N VAL A 104 6.31 1.61 -18.56
CA VAL A 104 6.35 0.88 -19.82
C VAL A 104 7.30 -0.30 -19.69
N GLY A 105 6.86 -1.50 -20.09
CA GLY A 105 7.70 -2.69 -20.16
C GLY A 105 8.12 -2.99 -21.59
N LEU A 106 9.41 -3.08 -21.84
CA LEU A 106 10.01 -3.34 -23.15
C LEU A 106 10.73 -4.69 -23.16
N ASP A 107 10.71 -5.39 -24.30
CA ASP A 107 11.59 -6.55 -24.52
C ASP A 107 13.00 -6.18 -24.95
N ALA A 108 13.86 -7.18 -25.16
CA ALA A 108 15.25 -6.99 -25.55
C ALA A 108 15.44 -6.31 -26.92
N SER A 109 14.41 -6.29 -27.78
CA SER A 109 14.42 -5.56 -29.05
C SER A 109 13.98 -4.10 -28.90
N GLY A 110 13.52 -3.70 -27.72
CA GLY A 110 12.90 -2.40 -27.46
C GLY A 110 11.40 -2.36 -27.78
N ALA A 111 10.77 -3.49 -28.13
CA ALA A 111 9.34 -3.52 -28.40
C ALA A 111 8.54 -3.50 -27.10
N GLN A 112 7.53 -2.62 -27.04
CA GLN A 112 6.66 -2.49 -25.88
C GLN A 112 5.78 -3.74 -25.70
N LYS A 113 5.84 -4.33 -24.51
CA LYS A 113 4.98 -5.44 -24.06
C LYS A 113 3.79 -4.98 -23.25
N PHE A 114 3.96 -3.94 -22.44
CA PHE A 114 2.87 -3.34 -21.69
C PHE A 114 3.14 -1.86 -21.40
N SER A 115 2.07 -1.14 -21.06
CA SER A 115 2.13 0.19 -20.46
C SER A 115 1.08 0.27 -19.34
N ARG A 116 1.43 0.95 -18.24
CA ARG A 116 0.60 1.15 -17.04
C ARG A 116 0.69 2.61 -16.60
N GLY A 117 -0.44 3.29 -16.59
CA GLY A 117 -0.55 4.67 -16.16
C GLY A 117 -1.53 5.46 -17.03
N PRO A 118 -1.66 6.78 -16.82
CA PRO A 118 -0.98 7.57 -15.78
C PRO A 118 -1.27 7.06 -14.36
N LEU A 119 -0.25 7.04 -13.50
CA LEU A 119 -0.36 6.66 -12.09
C LEU A 119 -0.65 7.91 -11.24
N GLY A 120 -1.53 7.78 -10.26
CA GLY A 120 -2.05 8.90 -9.49
C GLY A 120 -3.34 9.49 -10.05
N GLN A 121 -3.92 10.44 -9.32
CA GLN A 121 -5.20 11.07 -9.64
C GLN A 121 -5.11 12.61 -9.71
N GLY A 122 -3.90 13.19 -9.63
CA GLY A 122 -3.69 14.63 -9.57
C GLY A 122 -4.17 15.25 -8.26
N LEU A 123 -4.04 14.54 -7.14
CA LEU A 123 -4.54 15.00 -5.83
C LEU A 123 -3.68 16.10 -5.21
N GLU A 124 -2.51 16.42 -5.77
CA GLU A 124 -1.51 17.31 -5.17
C GLU A 124 -1.13 16.83 -3.76
N LEU A 125 -0.91 15.51 -3.62
CA LEU A 125 -0.51 14.84 -2.38
C LEU A 125 0.66 13.90 -2.66
N PRO A 126 1.58 13.70 -1.69
CA PRO A 126 2.50 12.58 -1.72
C PRO A 126 1.71 11.27 -1.84
N THR A 127 1.97 10.55 -2.92
CA THR A 127 1.26 9.32 -3.29
C THR A 127 2.24 8.19 -3.52
N SER A 128 1.77 6.97 -3.32
CA SER A 128 2.45 5.77 -3.77
C SER A 128 1.46 4.82 -4.45
N GLU A 129 1.86 4.27 -5.59
CA GLU A 129 1.06 3.31 -6.33
C GLU A 129 1.85 2.04 -6.60
N THR A 130 1.18 0.90 -6.49
CA THR A 130 1.78 -0.42 -6.64
C THR A 130 1.25 -1.09 -7.90
N MET A 131 2.15 -1.70 -8.66
CA MET A 131 1.81 -2.59 -9.75
C MET A 131 2.54 -3.92 -9.62
N VAL A 132 1.88 -4.98 -10.08
CA VAL A 132 2.46 -6.33 -10.18
C VAL A 132 2.55 -6.71 -11.65
N PHE A 133 3.70 -7.20 -12.08
CA PHE A 133 3.94 -7.61 -13.46
C PHE A 133 4.73 -8.93 -13.52
N SER A 134 4.65 -9.60 -14.67
CA SER A 134 5.52 -10.74 -14.99
C SER A 134 6.80 -10.20 -15.62
N PRO A 135 8.00 -10.58 -15.13
CA PRO A 135 9.26 -10.19 -15.77
C PRO A 135 9.53 -10.98 -17.07
N ALA A 136 8.77 -12.04 -17.36
CA ALA A 136 9.00 -12.88 -18.53
C ALA A 136 8.86 -12.07 -19.84
N GLY A 137 9.92 -12.06 -20.65
CA GLY A 137 9.98 -11.31 -21.90
C GLY A 137 10.11 -9.79 -21.73
N ILE A 138 10.39 -9.30 -20.53
CA ILE A 138 10.68 -7.89 -20.24
C ILE A 138 12.18 -7.75 -19.95
N ALA A 139 12.87 -6.96 -20.76
CA ALA A 139 14.27 -6.62 -20.55
C ALA A 139 14.44 -5.27 -19.83
N THR A 140 13.53 -4.33 -20.06
CA THR A 140 13.61 -2.98 -19.50
C THR A 140 12.25 -2.53 -19.00
N LEU A 141 12.22 -1.91 -17.82
CA LEU A 141 11.12 -1.05 -17.41
C LEU A 141 11.53 0.41 -17.59
N GLU A 142 10.67 1.20 -18.22
CA GLU A 142 10.80 2.64 -18.28
C GLU A 142 9.71 3.29 -17.43
N ILE A 143 10.12 4.15 -16.50
CA ILE A 143 9.22 5.03 -15.76
C ILE A 143 9.33 6.39 -16.42
N GLN A 144 8.30 6.78 -17.16
CA GLN A 144 8.22 8.02 -17.90
C GLN A 144 7.39 9.03 -17.10
N VAL A 145 7.95 10.20 -16.83
CA VAL A 145 7.32 11.25 -16.04
C VAL A 145 7.34 12.54 -16.87
N PRO A 146 6.17 13.15 -17.17
CA PRO A 146 6.14 14.45 -17.82
C PRO A 146 6.85 15.53 -16.98
N GLY A 147 7.60 16.41 -17.65
CA GLY A 147 8.39 17.46 -17.00
C GLY A 147 9.79 17.02 -16.60
N ASP A 148 10.34 17.64 -15.56
CA ASP A 148 11.68 17.41 -15.04
C ASP A 148 11.80 16.15 -14.16
N GLY A 149 10.68 15.53 -13.80
CA GLY A 149 10.64 14.34 -12.95
C GLY A 149 10.95 14.60 -11.49
N SER A 150 11.04 15.87 -11.06
CA SER A 150 11.31 16.27 -9.66
C SER A 150 10.25 15.75 -8.68
N ASN A 151 9.06 15.44 -9.17
CA ASN A 151 7.97 14.87 -8.40
C ASN A 151 8.13 13.36 -8.15
N LEU A 152 9.02 12.65 -8.85
CA LEU A 152 9.25 11.23 -8.66
C LEU A 152 10.37 11.01 -7.63
N ARG A 153 10.02 10.54 -6.42
CA ARG A 153 10.98 10.39 -5.31
C ARG A 153 11.76 9.08 -5.35
N GLY A 154 11.08 7.99 -5.65
CA GLY A 154 11.71 6.67 -5.57
C GLY A 154 10.82 5.51 -6.00
N ALA A 155 11.42 4.32 -6.02
CA ALA A 155 10.73 3.08 -6.32
C ALA A 155 11.14 1.97 -5.36
N PHE A 156 10.15 1.26 -4.83
CA PHE A 156 10.35 0.00 -4.14
C PHE A 156 10.06 -1.15 -5.09
N LEU A 157 11.01 -2.07 -5.24
CA LEU A 157 10.82 -3.28 -6.03
C LEU A 157 10.95 -4.51 -5.15
N ALA A 158 10.11 -5.49 -5.40
CA ALA A 158 10.18 -6.78 -4.74
C ALA A 158 9.90 -7.93 -5.71
N THR A 159 10.52 -9.07 -5.48
CA THR A 159 10.06 -10.32 -6.07
C THR A 159 8.93 -10.89 -5.22
N LEU A 160 7.93 -11.47 -5.88
CA LEU A 160 6.79 -12.06 -5.20
C LEU A 160 6.85 -13.57 -5.35
N GLN A 161 6.94 -14.27 -4.22
CA GLN A 161 6.75 -15.70 -4.20
C GLN A 161 5.27 -16.02 -4.42
N ALA A 162 4.99 -16.96 -5.33
CA ALA A 162 3.65 -17.48 -5.53
C ALA A 162 3.26 -18.35 -4.32
N HIS A 163 2.59 -17.75 -3.34
CA HIS A 163 1.88 -18.54 -2.32
C HIS A 163 0.48 -18.86 -2.82
N THR A 164 0.15 -20.15 -2.93
CA THR A 164 -1.21 -20.61 -3.15
C THR A 164 -2.03 -20.31 -1.90
N MET A 165 -2.66 -19.13 -1.87
CA MET A 165 -3.73 -18.90 -0.90
C MET A 165 -4.92 -19.78 -1.32
N MET A 166 -5.23 -20.80 -0.52
CA MET A 166 -6.53 -21.48 -0.56
C MET A 166 -7.59 -20.43 -0.22
N LYS A 167 -8.21 -19.85 -1.25
CA LYS A 167 -9.12 -18.72 -1.09
C LYS A 167 -10.39 -19.19 -0.37
N ALA A 168 -10.56 -18.77 0.88
CA ALA A 168 -11.87 -18.73 1.54
C ALA A 168 -11.98 -17.39 2.25
N LEU A 169 -12.84 -16.49 1.75
CA LEU A 169 -13.53 -15.49 2.60
C LEU A 169 -14.64 -14.73 1.86
N ASP A 170 -14.57 -14.60 0.53
CA ASP A 170 -15.64 -14.00 -0.27
C ASP A 170 -15.83 -14.86 -1.54
N PHE A 171 -16.77 -15.80 -1.48
CA PHE A 171 -17.29 -16.42 -2.70
C PHE A 171 -18.08 -15.34 -3.47
N ALA A 172 -18.00 -15.35 -4.79
CA ALA A 172 -19.07 -14.75 -5.60
C ALA A 172 -20.39 -15.33 -5.07
N ALA A 173 -21.44 -14.50 -4.97
CA ALA A 173 -22.76 -14.98 -4.53
C ALA A 173 -23.05 -16.28 -5.29
N PRO A 174 -23.24 -17.43 -4.60
CA PRO A 174 -23.56 -18.65 -5.31
C PRO A 174 -24.84 -18.35 -6.11
N GLY A 175 -24.80 -18.59 -7.42
CA GLY A 175 -26.01 -18.54 -8.23
C GLY A 175 -27.06 -19.42 -7.58
N ASP A 176 -28.25 -18.86 -7.38
CA ASP A 176 -29.44 -19.46 -6.74
C ASP A 176 -29.12 -20.57 -5.74
N LEU A 177 -28.75 -20.16 -4.52
CA LEU A 177 -28.81 -21.05 -3.37
C LEU A 177 -30.26 -21.53 -3.22
N ILE A 178 -30.49 -22.81 -3.51
CA ILE A 178 -31.74 -23.47 -3.15
C ILE A 178 -31.87 -23.40 -1.62
N ASP A 179 -32.76 -22.55 -1.14
CA ASP A 179 -33.09 -22.45 0.28
C ASP A 179 -33.95 -23.65 0.68
N VAL A 180 -33.31 -24.71 1.15
CA VAL A 180 -33.96 -25.96 1.57
C VAL A 180 -34.76 -25.78 2.87
N PHE A 181 -34.72 -24.61 3.51
CA PHE A 181 -35.34 -24.35 4.81
C PHE A 181 -36.44 -23.27 4.78
N GLU A 182 -36.95 -22.92 3.59
CA GLU A 182 -38.08 -21.98 3.40
C GLU A 182 -37.95 -20.71 4.26
N ARG A 183 -36.83 -19.99 4.19
CA ARG A 183 -36.74 -18.70 4.88
C ARG A 183 -37.66 -17.70 4.17
N SER A 184 -38.62 -17.21 4.94
CA SER A 184 -39.48 -16.07 4.61
C SER A 184 -38.69 -14.95 3.94
N SER A 185 -39.06 -14.63 2.69
CA SER A 185 -38.76 -13.43 1.88
C SER A 185 -37.59 -12.58 2.42
N ALA A 186 -36.39 -12.82 1.89
CA ALA A 186 -35.31 -11.86 2.02
C ALA A 186 -35.77 -10.53 1.38
N LEU A 187 -35.60 -9.42 2.11
CA LEU A 187 -35.82 -8.09 1.54
C LEU A 187 -35.02 -7.98 0.22
N PRO A 188 -35.62 -7.48 -0.87
CA PRO A 188 -34.89 -7.29 -2.12
C PRO A 188 -33.72 -6.34 -1.85
N LEU A 189 -32.50 -6.85 -2.05
CA LEU A 189 -31.28 -6.08 -1.94
C LEU A 189 -31.07 -5.30 -3.25
N PRO A 190 -30.60 -4.05 -3.18
CA PRO A 190 -30.09 -3.36 -4.36
C PRO A 190 -29.03 -4.20 -5.07
N ALA A 191 -28.92 -4.07 -6.40
CA ALA A 191 -28.02 -4.91 -7.23
C ALA A 191 -26.52 -4.82 -6.86
N ASN A 192 -26.13 -3.77 -6.13
CA ASN A 192 -24.75 -3.53 -5.69
C ASN A 192 -24.48 -4.01 -4.26
N ASP A 193 -25.49 -4.52 -3.56
CA ASP A 193 -25.38 -4.96 -2.18
C ASP A 193 -25.14 -6.47 -2.10
N VAL A 194 -24.22 -6.87 -1.22
CA VAL A 194 -23.85 -8.28 -1.04
C VAL A 194 -24.28 -8.74 0.34
N ALA A 195 -25.24 -9.66 0.41
CA ALA A 195 -25.62 -10.33 1.65
C ALA A 195 -24.88 -11.65 1.84
N LEU A 196 -24.13 -11.76 2.94
CA LEU A 196 -23.37 -12.95 3.32
C LEU A 196 -23.43 -13.14 4.83
N PHE A 197 -23.94 -14.29 5.31
CA PHE A 197 -23.95 -14.65 6.74
C PHE A 197 -24.47 -13.54 7.70
N GLY A 198 -25.43 -12.75 7.23
CA GLY A 198 -26.20 -11.79 8.06
C GLY A 198 -25.57 -10.44 8.16
N ARG A 199 -24.50 -10.30 7.38
CA ARG A 199 -23.95 -9.05 6.94
C ARG A 199 -24.59 -8.69 5.61
N VAL A 200 -25.03 -7.44 5.50
CA VAL A 200 -25.21 -6.76 4.21
C VAL A 200 -24.01 -5.84 4.02
N LYS A 201 -23.31 -5.95 2.91
CA LYS A 201 -22.27 -4.99 2.51
C LYS A 201 -22.85 -4.10 1.42
N ALA A 202 -22.88 -2.79 1.66
CA ALA A 202 -23.33 -1.79 0.72
C ALA A 202 -22.16 -0.86 0.37
N LYS A 203 -21.93 -0.60 -0.92
CA LYS A 203 -20.95 0.40 -1.37
C LYS A 203 -21.67 1.75 -1.47
N LEU A 204 -21.23 2.74 -0.70
CA LEU A 204 -21.86 4.06 -0.68
C LEU A 204 -21.28 4.99 -1.73
N ASP A 205 -19.96 4.97 -1.88
CA ASP A 205 -19.26 5.89 -2.78
C ASP A 205 -17.94 5.28 -3.26
N GLU A 206 -17.65 5.40 -4.55
CA GLU A 206 -16.36 5.02 -5.12
C GLU A 206 -15.45 6.23 -5.37
N GLY A 207 -16.00 7.44 -5.32
CA GLY A 207 -15.33 8.69 -5.60
C GLY A 207 -14.17 8.98 -4.64
N THR A 208 -13.23 9.79 -5.13
CA THR A 208 -12.13 10.31 -4.33
C THR A 208 -12.44 11.75 -3.93
N VAL A 209 -12.34 12.05 -2.64
CA VAL A 209 -12.49 13.41 -2.09
C VAL A 209 -11.20 13.82 -1.39
N LYS A 210 -10.66 14.98 -1.78
CA LYS A 210 -9.49 15.58 -1.12
C LYS A 210 -9.96 16.51 0.00
N LEU A 211 -9.47 16.24 1.20
CA LEU A 211 -9.70 17.06 2.39
C LEU A 211 -8.47 17.94 2.68
N SER A 212 -8.69 19.20 3.01
CA SER A 212 -7.64 20.14 3.38
C SER A 212 -8.16 21.33 4.18
N ALA A 213 -7.32 21.93 5.02
CA ALA A 213 -7.68 23.12 5.80
C ALA A 213 -8.02 24.35 4.93
N THR A 214 -7.47 24.44 3.71
CA THR A 214 -7.69 25.54 2.77
C THR A 214 -8.80 25.27 1.75
N GLY A 215 -9.43 24.09 1.80
CA GLY A 215 -10.45 23.63 0.86
C GLY A 215 -11.59 22.95 1.59
N GLU A 216 -12.05 21.80 1.10
CA GLU A 216 -13.04 21.00 1.81
C GLU A 216 -12.42 20.40 3.06
N GLN A 217 -12.89 20.80 4.24
CA GLN A 217 -12.41 20.22 5.51
C GLN A 217 -13.19 18.96 5.90
N SER A 218 -14.38 18.77 5.34
CA SER A 218 -15.25 17.65 5.66
C SER A 218 -16.01 17.16 4.44
N VAL A 219 -16.36 15.88 4.44
CA VAL A 219 -17.21 15.26 3.44
C VAL A 219 -18.38 14.56 4.13
N THR A 220 -19.57 14.69 3.52
CA THR A 220 -20.83 14.16 4.06
C THR A 220 -21.41 13.11 3.12
N TRP A 221 -21.87 12.00 3.67
CA TRP A 221 -22.69 11.02 2.98
C TRP A 221 -24.00 10.80 3.72
N GLU A 222 -25.06 10.60 2.95
CA GLU A 222 -26.37 10.21 3.47
C GLU A 222 -26.72 8.83 2.96
N PHE A 223 -27.27 8.00 3.84
CA PHE A 223 -27.73 6.66 3.48
C PHE A 223 -28.99 6.31 4.26
N GLU A 224 -29.87 5.53 3.63
CA GLU A 224 -31.14 5.14 4.21
C GLU A 224 -31.09 3.71 4.76
N LEU A 225 -31.68 3.51 5.94
CA LEU A 225 -31.84 2.21 6.55
C LEU A 225 -33.32 1.89 6.76
N VAL A 226 -33.76 0.70 6.33
CA VAL A 226 -35.13 0.23 6.61
C VAL A 226 -35.36 0.03 8.12
N SER A 227 -34.33 -0.45 8.83
CA SER A 227 -34.35 -0.62 10.28
C SER A 227 -32.93 -0.53 10.85
N PRO A 228 -32.75 -0.13 12.12
CA PRO A 228 -31.44 -0.11 12.75
C PRO A 228 -30.81 -1.51 12.82
N PRO A 229 -29.55 -1.68 12.39
CA PRO A 229 -28.82 -2.94 12.55
C PRO A 229 -28.41 -3.13 14.02
N LEU A 230 -27.88 -4.31 14.37
CA LEU A 230 -27.24 -4.51 15.67
C LEU A 230 -25.89 -3.79 15.76
N LEU A 231 -25.15 -3.83 14.65
CA LEU A 231 -23.81 -3.28 14.55
C LEU A 231 -23.52 -2.91 13.10
N THR A 232 -22.84 -1.79 12.92
CA THR A 232 -22.38 -1.34 11.61
C THR A 232 -20.87 -1.17 11.62
N MET A 233 -20.23 -1.47 10.51
CA MET A 233 -18.85 -1.11 10.26
C MET A 233 -18.81 -0.23 9.02
N ILE A 234 -18.21 0.95 9.13
CA ILE A 234 -17.82 1.76 7.97
C ILE A 234 -16.38 1.38 7.61
N SER A 235 -16.09 1.33 6.32
CA SER A 235 -14.73 1.14 5.82
C SER A 235 -14.49 1.98 4.59
N PHE A 236 -13.31 2.57 4.48
CA PHE A 236 -12.87 3.36 3.34
C PHE A 236 -11.35 3.31 3.24
N GLU A 237 -10.78 3.94 2.21
CA GLU A 237 -9.34 4.12 2.06
C GLU A 237 -8.97 5.58 2.28
N VAL A 238 -7.86 5.83 2.98
CA VAL A 238 -7.31 7.16 3.24
C VAL A 238 -5.88 7.26 2.69
N SER A 239 -5.58 8.31 1.95
CA SER A 239 -4.23 8.64 1.47
C SER A 239 -3.64 9.80 2.27
N ASN A 240 -2.31 9.83 2.36
CA ASN A 240 -1.55 10.83 3.11
C ASN A 240 -2.00 10.92 4.58
N ALA A 241 -2.31 9.77 5.18
CA ALA A 241 -2.82 9.70 6.55
C ALA A 241 -1.77 10.22 7.55
N ASP A 242 -2.24 10.90 8.60
CA ASP A 242 -1.45 11.39 9.72
C ASP A 242 -1.87 10.64 10.98
N GLU A 243 -0.93 9.99 11.65
CA GLU A 243 -1.20 9.20 12.86
C GLU A 243 -1.56 10.08 14.05
N GLN A 244 -1.01 11.29 14.11
CA GLN A 244 -1.22 12.21 15.23
C GLN A 244 -2.47 13.08 15.05
N ALA A 245 -3.01 13.13 13.82
CA ALA A 245 -4.21 13.89 13.50
C ALA A 245 -5.15 13.08 12.56
N PRO A 246 -5.70 11.94 13.03
CA PRO A 246 -6.57 11.07 12.24
C PRO A 246 -7.90 11.76 11.88
N LEU A 247 -8.55 11.30 10.82
CA LEU A 247 -9.90 11.79 10.47
C LEU A 247 -10.91 11.49 11.58
N GLU A 248 -11.76 12.46 11.88
CA GLU A 248 -12.82 12.36 12.86
C GLU A 248 -14.13 11.93 12.19
N VAL A 249 -14.90 11.07 12.87
CA VAL A 249 -16.18 10.57 12.36
C VAL A 249 -17.32 11.13 13.19
N THR A 250 -18.31 11.71 12.52
CA THR A 250 -19.57 12.13 13.13
C THR A 250 -20.72 11.41 12.44
N LEU A 251 -21.66 10.86 13.22
CA LEU A 251 -22.86 10.22 12.71
C LEU A 251 -24.09 10.85 13.36
N ASN A 252 -25.04 11.32 12.55
CA ASN A 252 -26.29 11.92 13.03
C ASN A 252 -26.01 13.01 14.10
N ASP A 253 -25.04 13.89 13.81
CA ASP A 253 -24.55 14.96 14.69
C ASP A 253 -23.90 14.50 16.01
N GLN A 254 -23.68 13.19 16.19
CA GLN A 254 -22.95 12.64 17.33
C GLN A 254 -21.50 12.30 16.95
N PRO A 255 -20.51 12.84 17.68
CA PRO A 255 -19.11 12.50 17.43
C PRO A 255 -18.84 11.06 17.85
N LEU A 256 -18.27 10.28 16.94
CA LEU A 256 -17.81 8.91 17.21
C LEU A 256 -16.30 8.87 17.50
N GLY A 257 -15.60 10.00 17.33
CA GLY A 257 -14.16 10.12 17.51
C GLY A 257 -13.35 9.63 16.29
N PRO A 258 -12.04 9.45 16.46
CA PRO A 258 -11.11 9.26 15.35
C PRO A 258 -11.30 7.91 14.64
N ILE A 259 -10.99 7.87 13.36
CA ILE A 259 -11.01 6.65 12.55
C ILE A 259 -9.82 5.75 12.91
N THR A 260 -10.05 4.44 12.91
CA THR A 260 -8.95 3.47 13.06
C THR A 260 -8.36 3.15 11.69
N VAL A 261 -7.05 3.32 11.55
CA VAL A 261 -6.30 3.05 10.32
C VAL A 261 -5.42 1.80 10.53
N SER A 262 -5.37 0.93 9.53
CA SER A 262 -4.47 -0.22 9.51
C SER A 262 -3.11 0.21 8.97
N TRP A 263 -2.16 0.45 9.86
CA TRP A 263 -0.82 0.91 9.51
C TRP A 263 0.08 -0.23 9.00
N PRO A 264 0.95 0.03 8.02
CA PRO A 264 1.99 -0.92 7.57
C PRO A 264 3.14 -1.05 8.57
N ASP A 265 4.09 -1.93 8.24
CA ASP A 265 5.35 -2.04 8.97
C ASP A 265 6.18 -0.76 8.87
N LEU A 266 6.85 -0.35 9.94
CA LEU A 266 7.63 0.89 10.01
C LEU A 266 8.83 0.94 9.04
N ALA A 267 9.26 -0.20 8.50
CA ALA A 267 10.27 -0.26 7.44
C ALA A 267 9.71 0.08 6.04
N ASP A 268 8.40 0.27 5.90
CA ASP A 268 7.79 0.65 4.62
C ASP A 268 8.26 2.06 4.20
N PRO A 269 8.84 2.23 2.99
CA PRO A 269 9.33 3.54 2.53
C PRO A 269 8.22 4.56 2.23
N GLY A 270 6.95 4.18 2.36
CA GLY A 270 5.81 5.08 2.25
C GLY A 270 5.65 6.05 3.41
N TYR A 271 6.36 5.85 4.53
CA TYR A 271 6.44 6.84 5.59
C TYR A 271 7.24 8.06 5.15
N LEU A 272 6.59 9.22 5.19
CA LEU A 272 7.17 10.52 4.90
C LEU A 272 7.32 11.31 6.20
N GLY A 273 8.56 11.69 6.54
CA GLY A 273 8.84 12.62 7.60
C GLY A 273 8.52 14.06 7.17
N VAL A 274 7.63 14.72 7.90
CA VAL A 274 7.24 16.12 7.67
C VAL A 274 7.66 16.94 8.88
N VAL A 275 8.43 17.99 8.64
CA VAL A 275 8.80 18.98 9.66
C VAL A 275 8.02 20.25 9.39
N ARG A 276 7.23 20.69 10.36
CA ARG A 276 6.47 21.95 10.27
C ARG A 276 7.21 23.05 11.03
N PRO A 277 7.13 24.31 10.56
CA PRO A 277 7.62 25.44 11.34
C PRO A 277 7.00 25.43 12.74
N LEU A 278 7.82 25.67 13.77
CA LEU A 278 7.42 25.78 15.18
C LEU A 278 6.97 24.47 15.85
N GLU A 279 7.02 23.31 15.18
CA GLU A 279 6.85 22.01 15.83
C GLU A 279 8.18 21.47 16.34
N ALA A 280 8.20 20.97 17.58
CA ALA A 280 9.42 20.47 18.23
C ALA A 280 9.89 19.12 17.67
N GLY A 281 9.07 18.43 16.89
CA GLY A 281 9.35 17.09 16.38
C GLY A 281 8.88 16.89 14.93
N MET A 282 9.41 15.84 14.31
CA MET A 282 8.97 15.38 13.00
C MET A 282 7.65 14.61 13.15
N ARG A 283 6.69 14.91 12.28
CA ARG A 283 5.48 14.09 12.11
C ARG A 283 5.67 13.11 10.97
N PHE A 284 5.04 11.95 11.07
CA PHE A 284 5.05 10.97 9.98
C PHE A 284 3.69 10.91 9.30
N ARG A 285 3.72 10.90 7.98
CA ARG A 285 2.55 10.70 7.14
C ARG A 285 2.79 9.52 6.22
N TYR A 286 1.72 8.89 5.72
CA TYR A 286 1.88 7.74 4.84
C TYR A 286 1.33 8.00 3.44
N ALA A 287 2.20 7.91 2.43
CA ALA A 287 1.88 8.26 1.04
C ALA A 287 1.01 7.22 0.31
N GLY A 288 0.76 6.04 0.90
CA GLY A 288 -0.12 5.02 0.31
C GLY A 288 -1.57 5.14 0.76
N TRP A 289 -2.44 4.48 0.01
CA TRP A 289 -3.83 4.26 0.41
C TRP A 289 -3.89 3.23 1.55
N LEU A 290 -4.35 3.67 2.72
CA LEU A 290 -4.53 2.82 3.90
C LEU A 290 -6.00 2.52 4.12
N ARG A 291 -6.29 1.29 4.53
CA ARG A 291 -7.64 0.92 4.94
C ARG A 291 -7.95 1.55 6.30
N ALA A 292 -9.09 2.21 6.37
CA ALA A 292 -9.64 2.81 7.57
C ALA A 292 -11.01 2.22 7.89
N GLN A 293 -11.35 2.08 9.17
CA GLN A 293 -12.62 1.51 9.61
C GLN A 293 -13.10 2.07 10.96
N LYS A 294 -14.43 2.14 11.13
CA LYS A 294 -15.09 2.48 12.40
C LYS A 294 -16.22 1.50 12.67
N MET A 295 -16.27 0.98 13.89
CA MET A 295 -17.44 0.26 14.38
C MET A 295 -18.44 1.26 14.96
N ILE A 296 -19.70 1.09 14.59
CA ILE A 296 -20.82 1.95 14.97
C ILE A 296 -21.88 1.06 15.63
N PRO A 297 -22.18 1.26 16.92
CA PRO A 297 -23.27 0.57 17.58
C PRO A 297 -24.61 0.86 16.90
N GLY A 298 -25.46 -0.16 16.76
CA GLY A 298 -26.79 -0.03 16.17
C GLY A 298 -27.66 1.05 16.82
N ALA A 299 -27.49 1.29 18.11
CA ALA A 299 -28.23 2.29 18.89
C ALA A 299 -28.00 3.74 18.42
N LEU A 300 -26.95 4.02 17.64
CA LEU A 300 -26.65 5.35 17.08
C LEU A 300 -27.24 5.55 15.68
N LEU A 301 -27.79 4.48 15.10
CA LEU A 301 -28.43 4.48 13.79
C LEU A 301 -29.95 4.47 13.94
N LYS A 302 -30.63 5.09 12.99
CA LYS A 302 -32.10 5.14 12.94
C LYS A 302 -32.63 4.52 11.65
N ALA A 303 -33.89 4.09 11.69
CA ALA A 303 -34.63 3.86 10.45
C ALA A 303 -34.78 5.19 9.70
N GLY A 304 -34.73 5.15 8.37
CA GLY A 304 -34.68 6.32 7.50
C GLY A 304 -33.24 6.81 7.26
N VAL A 305 -33.12 8.11 6.95
CA VAL A 305 -31.86 8.74 6.54
C VAL A 305 -30.91 8.91 7.72
N ASN A 306 -29.69 8.42 7.56
CA ASN A 306 -28.56 8.63 8.46
C ASN A 306 -27.49 9.46 7.75
N ARG A 307 -26.85 10.36 8.49
CA ARG A 307 -25.83 11.27 7.97
C ARG A 307 -24.48 10.96 8.57
N LEU A 308 -23.52 10.57 7.74
CA LEU A 308 -22.13 10.32 8.10
C LEU A 308 -21.27 11.49 7.62
N VAL A 309 -20.44 12.03 8.49
CA VAL A 309 -19.48 13.08 8.17
C VAL A 309 -18.09 12.62 8.56
N LEU A 310 -17.14 12.72 7.62
CA LEU A 310 -15.71 12.62 7.93
C LEU A 310 -15.12 14.03 7.91
N THR A 311 -14.39 14.36 8.96
CA THR A 311 -13.79 15.69 9.14
C THR A 311 -12.30 15.57 9.33
N LEU A 312 -11.55 16.40 8.62
CA LEU A 312 -10.13 16.59 8.80
C LEU A 312 -9.88 17.53 10.00
N PRO A 313 -9.11 17.11 11.01
CA PRO A 313 -8.76 17.98 12.13
C PRO A 313 -8.07 19.28 11.65
N PRO A 314 -8.28 20.42 12.32
CA PRO A 314 -7.70 21.70 11.90
C PRO A 314 -6.16 21.71 11.82
N ASP A 315 -5.50 20.88 12.63
CA ASP A 315 -4.05 20.74 12.67
C ASP A 315 -3.53 19.60 11.75
N ALA A 316 -4.40 18.86 11.09
CA ALA A 316 -4.00 17.80 10.17
C ALA A 316 -3.53 18.38 8.82
N GLY A 317 -2.62 17.66 8.16
CA GLY A 317 -2.24 17.96 6.78
C GLY A 317 -3.32 17.50 5.79
N PRO A 318 -3.27 17.89 4.51
CA PRO A 318 -4.29 17.51 3.54
C PRO A 318 -4.27 16.01 3.26
N ALA A 319 -5.43 15.37 3.27
CA ALA A 319 -5.61 13.93 3.08
C ALA A 319 -6.61 13.68 1.94
N ALA A 320 -6.73 12.44 1.46
CA ALA A 320 -7.80 12.08 0.55
C ALA A 320 -8.50 10.80 1.00
N VAL A 321 -9.79 10.69 0.72
CA VAL A 321 -10.61 9.53 1.05
C VAL A 321 -11.29 8.97 -0.18
N ARG A 322 -11.45 7.64 -0.25
CA ARG A 322 -12.20 6.98 -1.34
C ARG A 322 -12.79 5.65 -0.91
N ASN A 323 -13.61 5.05 -1.78
CA ASN A 323 -14.14 3.69 -1.62
C ASN A 323 -14.92 3.47 -0.31
N LEU A 324 -15.83 4.38 0.02
CA LEU A 324 -16.65 4.26 1.22
C LEU A 324 -17.66 3.11 1.08
N ALA A 325 -17.66 2.23 2.07
CA ALA A 325 -18.59 1.11 2.18
C ALA A 325 -19.11 0.94 3.61
N LEU A 326 -20.32 0.41 3.72
CA LEU A 326 -20.97 -0.01 4.95
C LEU A 326 -21.06 -1.52 5.01
N GLN A 327 -20.90 -2.08 6.20
CA GLN A 327 -21.29 -3.44 6.53
C GLN A 327 -22.27 -3.41 7.69
N LEU A 328 -23.47 -3.92 7.46
CA LEU A 328 -24.56 -3.93 8.43
C LEU A 328 -24.74 -5.35 8.94
N LYS A 329 -24.63 -5.56 10.26
CA LYS A 329 -24.97 -6.81 10.91
C LYS A 329 -26.39 -6.72 11.46
N ASN A 330 -27.32 -7.40 10.80
CA ASN A 330 -28.73 -7.38 11.18
C ASN A 330 -29.06 -8.47 12.20
N ASN A 331 -30.18 -8.27 12.91
CA ASN A 331 -30.65 -9.21 13.89
C ASN A 331 -31.15 -10.48 13.18
N TRP A 332 -30.45 -11.58 13.38
CA TRP A 332 -30.84 -12.89 12.85
C TRP A 332 -31.20 -13.79 14.02
N LYS A 333 -32.36 -14.45 13.91
CA LYS A 333 -32.88 -15.43 14.87
C LYS A 333 -31.93 -16.61 15.16
N ASN A 334 -30.79 -16.69 14.47
CA ASN A 334 -29.83 -17.79 14.49
C ASN A 334 -28.40 -17.34 14.85
N LEU A 335 -28.21 -16.13 15.40
CA LEU A 335 -26.92 -15.77 15.99
C LEU A 335 -26.88 -16.32 17.42
N ASP A 336 -25.76 -16.93 17.80
CA ASP A 336 -25.51 -17.28 19.20
C ASP A 336 -25.35 -15.99 20.01
N TYR A 337 -26.36 -15.66 20.82
CA TYR A 337 -26.27 -14.60 21.82
C TYR A 337 -26.76 -15.11 23.17
N ASN A 338 -26.02 -14.76 24.22
CA ASN A 338 -26.43 -14.99 25.61
C ASN A 338 -26.99 -13.69 26.17
N LEU A 339 -28.25 -13.73 26.60
CA LEU A 339 -28.84 -12.65 27.37
C LEU A 339 -28.40 -12.80 28.82
N SER A 340 -27.34 -12.09 29.20
CA SER A 340 -26.98 -11.93 30.61
C SER A 340 -27.78 -10.77 31.20
N PRO A 341 -28.59 -10.98 32.25
CA PRO A 341 -29.25 -9.88 32.93
C PRO A 341 -28.19 -8.92 33.48
N THR A 342 -28.41 -7.61 33.34
CA THR A 342 -27.66 -6.61 34.10
C THR A 342 -27.98 -6.84 35.57
N SER A 343 -27.02 -7.37 36.33
CA SER A 343 -27.15 -7.34 37.80
C SER A 343 -27.29 -5.87 38.24
N PRO A 344 -28.24 -5.58 39.14
CA PRO A 344 -28.47 -4.22 39.65
C PRO A 344 -27.27 -3.67 40.43
#